data_AF-A0A7Y2U193-F1
#
_entry.id   AF-A0A7Y2U193-F1
#
_cell.length_a   1.000
_cell.length_b   1.000
_cell.length_c   1.000
_cell.angle_alpha   90.00
_cell.angle_beta   90.00
_cell.angle_gamma   90.00
#
_symmetry.space_group_name_H-M   'P 1'
#
loop_
_entity.id
_entity.type
_entity.pdbx_description
1 polymer ?
#
loop_
_entity_poly.entity_id
_entity_poly.type
_entity_poly.pdbx_seq_one_letter_code
_entity_poly.pdbx_strand_id
1 'polypeptide(L)'
;ADMFTFQGLLPEGDHGISYSIPNLLVDHAMRNPPVPPGFWRGVNVNQNAIYMESFMDELAHAAGEDPLAFRRKLMRDNPKGLAVLNAVAERAGWGQPAPAGVFRGLAVCKAFASYIAACAEVSVDGRGRLRIHRIVAATDPGHAVNPQQIEAQVEGSFVFGLSALLYGECTIRGGRVEQENFDTYPSMLMPEMPKVEVILMPSGGFWGGVGEPTIAVAAPAVLNAIFAATGRRIRQFPLKHADLRAA
;
A
#
# COMPACT_ATOMS: atom_id res chain seq x y z
N ALA A 1 -2.74 12.12 23.10
CA ALA A 1 -3.13 11.37 21.89
C ALA A 1 -2.31 10.09 21.85
N ASP A 2 -2.91 8.95 21.53
CA ASP A 2 -2.16 7.71 21.29
C ASP A 2 -1.40 7.85 19.97
N MET A 3 -0.13 8.23 20.07
CA MET A 3 0.70 8.50 18.90
C MET A 3 0.96 7.24 18.06
N PHE A 4 0.84 6.05 18.65
CA PHE A 4 1.11 4.80 17.94
C PHE A 4 -0.03 4.42 17.01
N THR A 5 -1.28 4.72 17.38
CA THR A 5 -2.46 4.44 16.55
C THR A 5 -2.52 5.32 15.29
N PHE A 6 -1.90 6.51 15.33
CA PHE A 6 -1.97 7.50 14.26
C PHE A 6 -0.82 7.48 13.26
N GLN A 7 -0.02 6.40 13.22
CA GLN A 7 1.06 6.28 12.23
C GLN A 7 0.53 6.43 10.79
N GLY A 8 1.18 7.29 10.00
CA GLY A 8 0.78 7.65 8.64
C GLY A 8 -0.22 8.82 8.57
N LEU A 9 -0.73 9.28 9.72
CA LEU A 9 -1.76 10.32 9.83
C LEU A 9 -1.33 11.51 10.70
N LEU A 10 -0.18 11.43 11.38
CA LEU A 10 0.33 12.53 12.21
C LEU A 10 0.82 13.69 11.34
N PRO A 11 0.72 14.96 11.78
CA PRO A 11 1.24 16.08 10.99
C PRO A 11 2.75 15.98 10.69
N GLU A 12 3.53 15.45 11.63
CA GLU A 12 4.99 15.39 11.57
C GLU A 12 5.53 14.07 12.14
N GLY A 13 6.86 13.90 12.08
CA GLY A 13 7.58 12.76 12.64
C GLY A 13 7.82 11.61 11.66
N ASP A 14 8.28 10.48 12.19
CA ASP A 14 8.73 9.32 11.41
C ASP A 14 7.59 8.60 10.68
N HIS A 15 6.35 8.89 11.07
CA HIS A 15 5.13 8.39 10.43
C HIS A 15 4.18 9.55 10.08
N GLY A 16 4.75 10.68 9.64
CA GLY A 16 3.98 11.85 9.23
C GLY A 16 3.11 11.58 7.99
N ILE A 17 1.98 12.27 7.90
CA ILE A 17 1.09 12.26 6.75
C ILE A 17 1.84 12.76 5.51
N SER A 18 1.63 12.09 4.38
CA SER A 18 2.34 12.43 3.13
C SER A 18 1.82 13.69 2.44
N TYR A 19 0.70 14.25 2.91
CA TYR A 19 -0.04 15.34 2.26
C TYR A 19 -0.15 16.58 3.16
N SER A 20 0.00 17.75 2.57
CA SER A 20 -0.26 19.04 3.21
C SER A 20 -1.76 19.28 3.32
N ILE A 21 -2.32 19.01 4.51
CA ILE A 21 -3.72 19.26 4.84
C ILE A 21 -3.75 20.30 5.96
N PRO A 22 -4.17 21.56 5.69
CA PRO A 22 -4.04 22.66 6.65
C PRO A 22 -4.93 22.48 7.89
N ASN A 23 -6.03 21.74 7.76
CA ASN A 23 -6.96 21.46 8.85
C ASN A 23 -7.12 19.94 8.97
N LEU A 24 -6.43 19.33 9.92
CA LEU A 24 -6.41 17.89 10.12
C LEU A 24 -6.90 17.55 11.53
N LEU A 25 -7.95 16.75 11.61
CA LEU A 25 -8.42 16.12 12.85
C LEU A 25 -8.38 14.62 12.67
N VAL A 26 -7.69 13.93 13.58
CA VAL A 26 -7.60 12.48 13.60
C VAL A 26 -7.94 12.02 15.01
N ASP A 27 -9.03 11.26 15.13
CA ASP A 27 -9.49 10.67 16.38
C ASP A 27 -9.57 9.14 16.23
N HIS A 28 -9.44 8.43 17.34
CA HIS A 28 -9.67 6.99 17.38
C HIS A 28 -10.57 6.62 18.57
N ALA A 29 -11.22 5.46 18.46
CA ALA A 29 -11.87 4.80 19.58
C ALA A 29 -11.25 3.41 19.75
N MET A 30 -10.54 3.19 20.85
CA MET A 30 -9.96 1.89 21.14
C MET A 30 -11.06 0.93 21.62
N ARG A 31 -11.14 -0.24 20.98
CA ARG A 31 -11.99 -1.36 21.39
C ARG A 31 -11.09 -2.57 21.56
N ASN A 32 -11.21 -3.25 22.70
CA ASN A 32 -10.52 -4.52 22.93
C ASN A 32 -11.40 -5.66 22.40
N PRO A 33 -11.02 -6.32 21.30
CA PRO A 33 -11.75 -7.49 20.83
C PRO A 33 -11.45 -8.71 21.72
N PRO A 34 -12.30 -9.75 21.69
CA PRO A 34 -12.04 -11.01 22.41
C PRO A 34 -10.78 -11.74 21.92
N VAL A 35 -10.29 -11.42 20.71
CA VAL A 35 -9.06 -11.97 20.14
C VAL A 35 -7.90 -11.03 20.50
N PRO A 36 -6.87 -11.47 21.23
CA PRO A 36 -5.73 -10.61 21.57
C PRO A 36 -5.02 -10.10 20.31
N PRO A 37 -4.86 -8.77 20.13
CA PRO A 37 -4.05 -8.23 19.05
C PRO A 37 -2.56 -8.41 19.34
N GLY A 38 -1.75 -8.48 18.27
CA GLY A 38 -0.30 -8.56 18.35
C GLY A 38 0.37 -7.76 17.23
N PHE A 39 1.70 -7.69 17.28
CA PHE A 39 2.45 -6.99 16.24
C PHE A 39 2.41 -7.77 14.92
N TRP A 40 2.08 -7.06 13.85
CA TRP A 40 2.14 -7.53 12.48
C TRP A 40 2.91 -6.50 11.67
N ARG A 41 3.79 -6.96 10.76
CA ARG A 41 4.76 -6.14 10.03
C ARG A 41 4.12 -4.86 9.48
N GLY A 42 4.67 -3.69 9.78
CA GLY A 42 4.01 -2.41 9.49
C GLY A 42 2.98 -2.06 10.55
N VAL A 43 3.39 -2.19 11.82
CA VAL A 43 2.51 -2.03 13.00
C VAL A 43 1.75 -0.71 12.92
N ASN A 44 0.42 -0.74 13.02
CA ASN A 44 -0.51 0.39 12.96
C ASN A 44 -0.60 1.17 11.64
N VAL A 45 0.46 1.24 10.83
CA VAL A 45 0.46 2.04 9.60
C VAL A 45 -0.32 1.40 8.45
N ASN A 46 -0.38 0.06 8.36
CA ASN A 46 -0.96 -0.60 7.18
C ASN A 46 -2.43 -0.27 6.95
N GLN A 47 -3.25 -0.38 7.99
CA GLN A 47 -4.67 -0.05 7.88
C GLN A 47 -4.85 1.43 7.53
N ASN A 48 -4.07 2.32 8.15
CA ASN A 48 -4.14 3.75 7.90
C ASN A 48 -3.71 4.11 6.47
N ALA A 49 -2.69 3.44 5.95
CA ALA A 49 -2.21 3.62 4.58
C ALA A 49 -3.26 3.14 3.56
N ILE A 50 -3.94 2.02 3.79
CA ILE A 50 -5.06 1.60 2.95
C ILE A 50 -6.16 2.67 2.93
N TYR A 51 -6.60 3.13 4.12
CA TYR A 51 -7.63 4.16 4.21
C TYR A 51 -7.19 5.45 3.50
N MET A 52 -6.02 5.98 3.83
CA MET A 52 -5.53 7.25 3.30
C MET A 52 -5.33 7.18 1.78
N GLU A 53 -4.63 6.16 1.27
CA GLU A 53 -4.26 6.11 -0.14
C GLU A 53 -5.42 5.72 -1.05
N SER A 54 -6.37 4.90 -0.59
CA SER A 54 -7.59 4.67 -1.34
C SER A 54 -8.53 5.87 -1.28
N PHE A 55 -8.63 6.57 -0.14
CA PHE A 55 -9.43 7.79 -0.05
C PHE A 55 -8.86 8.93 -0.91
N MET A 56 -7.54 9.11 -0.96
CA MET A 56 -6.90 10.07 -1.85
C MET A 56 -7.17 9.78 -3.33
N ASP A 57 -7.24 8.50 -3.71
CA ASP A 57 -7.63 8.10 -5.06
C ASP A 57 -9.12 8.36 -5.34
N GLU A 58 -10.00 8.16 -4.36
CA GLU A 58 -11.41 8.52 -4.44
C GLU A 58 -11.60 10.04 -4.59
N LEU A 59 -10.84 10.85 -3.84
CA LEU A 59 -10.87 12.31 -3.96
C LEU A 59 -10.40 12.78 -5.34
N ALA A 60 -9.32 12.20 -5.87
CA ALA A 60 -8.85 12.51 -7.22
C ALA A 60 -9.92 12.18 -8.27
N HIS A 61 -10.53 11.00 -8.17
CA HIS A 61 -11.62 10.58 -9.07
C HIS A 61 -12.84 11.50 -8.98
N ALA A 62 -13.28 11.85 -7.76
CA ALA A 62 -14.40 12.75 -7.54
C ALA A 62 -14.12 14.17 -8.05
N ALA A 63 -12.87 14.61 -8.02
CA ALA A 63 -12.44 15.89 -8.60
C ALA A 63 -12.28 15.85 -10.13
N GLY A 64 -12.38 14.67 -10.76
CA GLY A 64 -12.10 14.49 -12.19
C GLY A 64 -10.63 14.72 -12.54
N GLU A 65 -9.72 14.54 -11.58
CA GLU A 65 -8.30 14.76 -11.76
C GLU A 65 -7.52 13.44 -11.87
N ASP A 66 -6.40 13.49 -12.60
CA ASP A 66 -5.43 12.39 -12.62
C ASP A 66 -4.89 12.12 -11.19
N PRO A 67 -4.90 10.86 -10.71
CA PRO A 67 -4.48 10.53 -9.34
C PRO A 67 -3.05 10.94 -8.97
N LEU A 68 -2.12 10.98 -9.93
CA LEU A 68 -0.76 11.44 -9.70
C LEU A 68 -0.72 12.97 -9.60
N ALA A 69 -1.35 13.68 -10.53
CA ALA A 69 -1.44 15.14 -10.52
C ALA A 69 -2.12 15.66 -9.24
N PHE A 70 -3.19 15.00 -8.79
CA PHE A 70 -3.90 15.34 -7.57
C PHE A 70 -2.98 15.24 -6.34
N ARG A 71 -2.28 14.11 -6.17
CA ARG A 71 -1.30 13.92 -5.08
C ARG A 71 -0.18 14.95 -5.14
N ARG A 72 0.39 15.24 -6.32
CA ARG A 72 1.46 16.24 -6.49
C ARG A 72 1.08 17.62 -5.94
N LYS A 73 -0.17 18.07 -6.14
CA LYS A 73 -0.66 19.36 -5.61
C LYS A 73 -0.62 19.42 -4.08
N LEU A 74 -0.96 18.29 -3.45
CA LEU A 74 -1.04 18.14 -1.99
C LEU A 74 0.30 17.81 -1.34
N MET A 75 1.32 17.40 -2.10
CA MET A 75 2.62 16.97 -1.56
C MET A 75 3.72 18.03 -1.72
N ARG A 76 3.38 19.28 -2.03
CA ARG A 76 4.36 20.36 -2.31
C ARG A 76 5.34 20.60 -1.16
N ASP A 77 4.88 20.46 0.07
CA ASP A 77 5.72 20.65 1.27
C ASP A 77 6.40 19.34 1.72
N ASN A 78 6.21 18.24 0.98
CA ASN A 78 6.76 16.92 1.25
C ASN A 78 7.68 16.43 0.10
N PRO A 79 8.80 17.12 -0.19
CA PRO A 79 9.60 16.89 -1.40
C PRO A 79 10.19 15.47 -1.50
N LYS A 80 10.58 14.84 -0.39
CA LYS A 80 11.10 13.45 -0.40
C LYS A 80 10.02 12.42 -0.70
N GLY A 81 8.84 12.57 -0.08
CA GLY A 81 7.66 11.76 -0.41
C GLY A 81 7.22 11.94 -1.87
N LEU A 82 7.26 13.18 -2.35
CA LEU A 82 6.96 13.51 -3.74
C LEU A 82 7.98 12.88 -4.70
N ALA A 83 9.26 12.85 -4.34
CA ALA A 83 10.32 12.25 -5.15
C ALA A 83 10.09 10.74 -5.35
N VAL A 84 9.78 9.99 -4.28
CA VAL A 84 9.51 8.54 -4.41
C VAL A 84 8.24 8.26 -5.22
N LEU A 85 7.18 9.08 -5.06
CA LEU A 85 5.96 8.98 -5.87
C LEU A 85 6.24 9.23 -7.35
N ASN A 86 7.03 10.25 -7.66
CA ASN A 86 7.41 10.57 -9.04
C ASN A 86 8.27 9.46 -9.66
N ALA A 87 9.21 8.89 -8.90
CA ALA A 87 10.08 7.83 -9.38
C ALA A 87 9.29 6.56 -9.76
N VAL A 88 8.32 6.14 -8.93
CA VAL A 88 7.48 4.98 -9.28
C VAL A 88 6.57 5.28 -10.46
N ALA A 89 6.01 6.49 -10.55
CA ALA A 89 5.16 6.88 -11.67
C ALA A 89 5.93 6.91 -12.99
N GLU A 90 7.12 7.50 -13.01
CA GLU A 90 7.99 7.54 -14.19
C GLU A 90 8.39 6.14 -14.64
N ARG A 91 8.88 5.31 -13.72
CA ARG A 91 9.27 3.92 -14.03
C ARG A 91 8.08 3.04 -14.40
N ALA A 92 6.88 3.36 -13.94
CA ALA A 92 5.65 2.72 -14.37
C ALA A 92 5.18 3.16 -15.76
N GLY A 93 5.74 4.24 -16.31
CA GLY A 93 5.25 4.85 -17.55
C GLY A 93 3.90 5.54 -17.35
N TRP A 94 3.63 6.12 -16.18
CA TRP A 94 2.41 6.88 -15.92
C TRP A 94 2.26 8.02 -16.93
N GLY A 95 1.04 8.25 -17.41
CA GLY A 95 0.75 9.19 -18.50
C GLY A 95 0.98 8.62 -19.91
N GLN A 96 1.61 7.44 -20.05
CA GLN A 96 1.64 6.69 -21.30
C GLN A 96 0.57 5.60 -21.30
N PRO A 97 0.00 5.23 -22.47
CA PRO A 97 -0.93 4.12 -22.57
C PRO A 97 -0.34 2.85 -21.95
N ALA A 98 -1.09 2.23 -21.02
CA ALA A 98 -0.76 0.91 -20.52
C ALA A 98 -1.05 -0.16 -21.60
N PRO A 99 -0.46 -1.37 -21.50
CA PRO A 99 -0.88 -2.50 -22.32
C PRO A 99 -2.40 -2.72 -22.24
N ALA A 100 -3.01 -3.23 -23.31
CA ALA A 100 -4.45 -3.43 -23.37
C ALA A 100 -4.95 -4.31 -22.20
N GLY A 101 -5.94 -3.83 -21.46
CA GLY A 101 -6.51 -4.52 -20.29
C GLY A 101 -5.67 -4.44 -19.02
N VAL A 102 -4.57 -3.67 -19.01
CA VAL A 102 -3.75 -3.40 -17.83
C VAL A 102 -4.04 -2.00 -17.31
N PHE A 103 -4.22 -1.91 -15.99
CA PHE A 103 -4.56 -0.70 -15.27
C PHE A 103 -3.53 -0.44 -14.17
N ARG A 104 -3.33 0.84 -13.84
CA ARG A 104 -2.34 1.27 -12.87
C ARG A 104 -2.98 1.88 -11.63
N GLY A 105 -2.36 1.69 -10.47
CA GLY A 105 -2.75 2.31 -9.22
C GLY A 105 -1.54 2.72 -8.40
N LEU A 106 -1.60 3.92 -7.81
CA LEU A 106 -0.52 4.52 -7.04
C LEU A 106 -0.84 4.50 -5.54
N ALA A 107 0.21 4.41 -4.74
CA ALA A 107 0.16 4.68 -3.32
C ALA A 107 1.50 5.29 -2.85
N VAL A 108 1.44 6.17 -1.85
CA VAL A 108 2.60 6.76 -1.17
C VAL A 108 2.38 6.82 0.33
N CYS A 109 3.45 6.65 1.11
CA CYS A 109 3.39 6.78 2.56
C CYS A 109 4.76 7.19 3.11
N LYS A 110 4.78 7.76 4.30
CA LYS A 110 5.98 7.88 5.13
C LYS A 110 5.79 7.01 6.37
N ALA A 111 6.70 6.09 6.59
CA ALA A 111 6.64 5.18 7.73
C ALA A 111 8.04 4.81 8.19
N PHE A 112 8.24 4.74 9.51
CA PHE A 112 9.54 4.43 10.12
C PHE A 112 10.66 5.31 9.57
N ALA A 113 10.40 6.61 9.44
CA ALA A 113 11.23 7.66 8.85
C ALA A 113 11.54 7.52 7.34
N SER A 114 11.21 6.40 6.70
CA SER A 114 11.40 6.19 5.27
C SER A 114 10.23 6.72 4.44
N TYR A 115 10.54 7.24 3.26
CA TYR A 115 9.55 7.61 2.26
C TYR A 115 9.39 6.46 1.28
N ILE A 116 8.17 5.99 1.07
CA ILE A 116 7.90 4.81 0.25
C ILE A 116 6.71 5.05 -0.68
N ALA A 117 6.79 4.51 -1.89
CA ALA A 117 5.72 4.59 -2.87
C ALA A 117 5.65 3.31 -3.72
N ALA A 118 4.49 3.03 -4.28
CA ALA A 118 4.32 1.94 -5.23
C ALA A 118 3.36 2.30 -6.36
N CYS A 119 3.62 1.74 -7.54
CA CYS A 119 2.69 1.69 -8.66
C CYS A 119 2.44 0.22 -9.02
N ALA A 120 1.21 -0.25 -8.88
CA ALA A 120 0.82 -1.60 -9.31
C ALA A 120 0.25 -1.58 -10.72
N GLU A 121 0.55 -2.59 -11.52
CA GLU A 121 -0.07 -2.89 -12.81
C GLU A 121 -0.91 -4.17 -12.68
N VAL A 122 -2.22 -4.07 -12.88
CA VAL A 122 -3.16 -5.18 -12.70
C VAL A 122 -4.06 -5.34 -13.92
N SER A 123 -4.59 -6.54 -14.11
CA SER A 123 -5.74 -6.78 -14.99
C SER A 123 -6.81 -7.54 -14.23
N VAL A 124 -8.08 -7.30 -14.55
CA VAL A 124 -9.20 -8.10 -14.08
C VAL A 124 -9.98 -8.59 -15.30
N ASP A 125 -10.20 -9.90 -15.40
CA ASP A 125 -10.93 -10.48 -16.53
C ASP A 125 -12.45 -10.40 -16.35
N GLY A 126 -13.22 -10.75 -17.39
CA GLY A 126 -14.69 -10.73 -17.34
C GLY A 126 -15.33 -11.66 -16.31
N ARG A 127 -14.56 -12.56 -15.68
CA ARG A 127 -15.01 -13.42 -14.57
C ARG A 127 -14.61 -12.85 -13.21
N GLY A 128 -13.98 -11.67 -13.16
CA GLY A 128 -13.50 -11.06 -11.92
C GLY A 128 -12.16 -11.63 -11.44
N ARG A 129 -11.40 -12.37 -12.26
CA ARG A 129 -10.09 -12.89 -11.84
C ARG A 129 -9.03 -11.81 -11.95
N LEU A 130 -8.44 -11.46 -10.80
CA LEU A 130 -7.33 -10.52 -10.69
C LEU A 130 -6.01 -11.18 -11.11
N ARG A 131 -5.19 -10.43 -11.84
CA ARG A 131 -3.75 -10.70 -12.00
C ARG A 131 -2.96 -9.43 -11.69
N ILE A 132 -2.00 -9.52 -10.78
CA ILE A 132 -1.02 -8.47 -10.49
C ILE A 132 0.20 -8.79 -11.35
N HIS A 133 0.48 -7.97 -12.37
CA HIS A 133 1.56 -8.24 -13.32
C HIS A 133 2.90 -7.77 -12.81
N ARG A 134 2.89 -6.55 -12.28
CA ARG A 134 4.11 -5.82 -11.92
C ARG A 134 3.82 -4.83 -10.82
N ILE A 135 4.79 -4.62 -9.94
CA ILE A 135 4.79 -3.53 -8.98
C ILE A 135 6.13 -2.81 -9.08
N VAL A 136 6.09 -1.51 -9.34
CA VAL A 136 7.25 -0.64 -9.20
C VAL A 136 7.21 -0.04 -7.80
N ALA A 137 8.25 -0.25 -7.00
CA ALA A 137 8.29 0.19 -5.61
C ALA A 137 9.52 1.05 -5.36
N ALA A 138 9.35 2.23 -4.78
CA ALA A 138 10.44 3.10 -4.37
C ALA A 138 10.56 3.16 -2.84
N THR A 139 11.80 3.24 -2.35
CA THR A 139 12.10 3.47 -0.94
C THR A 139 13.28 4.43 -0.79
N ASP A 140 13.09 5.47 0.01
CA ASP A 140 14.12 6.39 0.48
C ASP A 140 14.28 6.25 2.01
N PRO A 141 15.24 5.43 2.47
CA PRO A 141 15.60 5.33 3.88
C PRO A 141 16.64 6.38 4.32
N GLY A 142 16.92 7.38 3.47
CA GLY A 142 18.01 8.34 3.66
C GLY A 142 19.35 7.69 3.35
N HIS A 143 19.85 6.84 4.23
CA HIS A 143 21.08 6.07 4.01
C HIS A 143 20.79 4.60 3.72
N ALA A 144 21.54 4.03 2.77
CA ALA A 144 21.46 2.61 2.42
C ALA A 144 22.74 1.88 2.84
N VAL A 145 22.61 0.85 3.68
CA VAL A 145 23.76 0.03 4.13
C VAL A 145 24.06 -1.09 3.14
N ASN A 146 23.06 -1.91 2.82
CA ASN A 146 23.20 -3.05 1.93
C ASN A 146 22.05 -3.05 0.90
N PRO A 147 22.29 -2.52 -0.31
CA PRO A 147 21.27 -2.42 -1.35
C PRO A 147 20.56 -3.74 -1.69
N GLN A 148 21.30 -4.86 -1.71
CA GLN A 148 20.73 -6.17 -2.02
C GLN A 148 19.76 -6.64 -0.93
N GLN A 149 20.10 -6.46 0.36
CA GLN A 149 19.18 -6.80 1.44
C GLN A 149 17.97 -5.87 1.48
N ILE A 150 18.15 -4.61 1.10
CA ILE A 150 17.05 -3.66 0.98
C ILE A 150 16.07 -4.12 -0.09
N GLU A 151 16.57 -4.48 -1.27
CA GLU A 151 15.76 -5.04 -2.36
C GLU A 151 14.97 -6.28 -1.90
N ALA A 152 15.65 -7.25 -1.29
CA ALA A 152 15.00 -8.46 -0.76
C ALA A 152 13.94 -8.16 0.32
N GLN A 153 14.15 -7.14 1.16
CA GLN A 153 13.16 -6.70 2.16
C GLN A 153 11.94 -6.05 1.51
N VAL A 154 12.14 -5.29 0.43
CA VAL A 154 11.04 -4.71 -0.35
C VAL A 154 10.21 -5.82 -0.98
N GLU A 155 10.83 -6.75 -1.71
CA GLU A 155 10.14 -7.91 -2.30
C GLU A 155 9.38 -8.73 -1.25
N GLY A 156 10.04 -9.01 -0.12
CA GLY A 156 9.45 -9.71 1.02
C GLY A 156 8.27 -8.97 1.66
N SER A 157 8.25 -7.64 1.61
CA SER A 157 7.12 -6.83 2.10
C SER A 157 5.90 -6.99 1.19
N PHE A 158 6.09 -7.01 -0.13
CA PHE A 158 4.99 -7.17 -1.07
C PHE A 158 4.36 -8.57 -0.98
N VAL A 159 5.14 -9.65 -0.90
CA VAL A 159 4.55 -10.99 -0.71
C VAL A 159 3.76 -11.07 0.59
N PHE A 160 4.25 -10.49 1.68
CA PHE A 160 3.58 -10.52 2.99
C PHE A 160 2.29 -9.70 2.99
N GLY A 161 2.33 -8.47 2.46
CA GLY A 161 1.17 -7.57 2.36
C GLY A 161 0.10 -8.07 1.39
N LEU A 162 0.51 -8.57 0.22
CA LEU A 162 -0.44 -9.09 -0.77
C LEU A 162 -1.07 -10.41 -0.34
N SER A 163 -0.34 -11.28 0.38
CA SER A 163 -0.92 -12.49 0.96
C SER A 163 -2.06 -12.15 1.93
N ALA A 164 -1.86 -11.15 2.79
CA ALA A 164 -2.90 -10.68 3.69
C ALA A 164 -4.09 -10.08 2.93
N LEU A 165 -3.84 -9.24 1.93
CA LEU A 165 -4.89 -8.63 1.11
C LEU A 165 -5.72 -9.68 0.35
N LEU A 166 -5.07 -10.67 -0.26
CA LEU A 166 -5.73 -11.62 -1.14
C LEU A 166 -6.43 -12.75 -0.38
N TYR A 167 -5.81 -13.26 0.69
CA TYR A 167 -6.24 -14.51 1.32
C TYR A 167 -6.41 -14.43 2.85
N GLY A 168 -5.62 -13.57 3.51
CA GLY A 168 -5.41 -13.58 4.96
C GLY A 168 -6.68 -13.30 5.76
N GLU A 169 -7.19 -14.34 6.44
CA GLU A 169 -8.37 -14.27 7.29
C GLU A 169 -8.30 -15.36 8.35
N CYS A 170 -8.53 -14.97 9.60
CA CYS A 170 -8.74 -15.87 10.72
C CYS A 170 -10.19 -15.73 11.20
N THR A 171 -11.07 -16.66 10.84
CA THR A 171 -12.46 -16.70 11.31
C THR A 171 -12.55 -17.38 12.67
N ILE A 172 -13.47 -16.91 13.52
CA ILE A 172 -13.69 -17.44 14.86
C ILE A 172 -15.05 -18.15 14.93
N ARG A 173 -15.05 -19.45 15.24
CA ARG A 173 -16.25 -20.23 15.53
C ARG A 173 -16.14 -20.88 16.90
N GLY A 174 -17.14 -20.68 17.76
CA GLY A 174 -17.16 -21.26 19.10
C GLY A 174 -15.96 -20.89 19.97
N GLY A 175 -15.36 -19.71 19.73
CA GLY A 175 -14.17 -19.24 20.46
C GLY A 175 -12.83 -19.78 19.95
N ARG A 176 -12.79 -20.48 18.82
CA ARG A 176 -11.57 -21.02 18.20
C ARG A 176 -11.38 -20.49 16.79
N VAL A 177 -10.13 -20.27 16.39
CA VAL A 177 -9.74 -19.99 15.00
C VAL A 177 -9.98 -21.23 14.13
N GLU A 178 -10.65 -21.07 12.99
CA GLU A 178 -10.95 -22.19 12.07
C GLU A 178 -9.77 -22.55 11.15
N GLN A 179 -8.91 -21.59 10.80
CA GLN A 179 -7.75 -21.81 9.94
C GLN A 179 -6.54 -22.23 10.78
N GLU A 180 -6.12 -23.49 10.64
CA GLU A 180 -5.11 -24.10 11.53
C GLU A 180 -3.77 -24.36 10.84
N ASN A 181 -3.70 -24.22 9.51
CA ASN A 181 -2.51 -24.52 8.71
C ASN A 181 -2.54 -23.80 7.33
N PHE A 182 -1.45 -23.87 6.56
CA PHE A 182 -1.29 -23.12 5.30
C PHE A 182 -2.20 -23.53 4.14
N ASP A 183 -2.87 -24.68 4.23
CA ASP A 183 -3.93 -25.08 3.30
C ASP A 183 -5.22 -24.26 3.49
N THR A 184 -5.44 -23.74 4.70
CA THR A 184 -6.62 -22.94 5.07
C THR A 184 -6.30 -21.47 5.36
N TYR A 185 -5.03 -21.14 5.63
CA TYR A 185 -4.47 -19.79 5.71
C TYR A 185 -3.27 -19.65 4.75
N PRO A 186 -3.49 -19.52 3.43
CA PRO A 186 -2.40 -19.58 2.47
C PRO A 186 -1.60 -18.28 2.43
N SER A 187 -0.34 -18.41 2.03
CA SER A 187 0.50 -17.32 1.54
C SER A 187 0.55 -17.37 0.02
N MET A 188 0.77 -16.22 -0.61
CA MET A 188 1.03 -16.12 -2.05
C MET A 188 2.18 -17.05 -2.45
N LEU A 189 1.98 -17.81 -3.52
CA LEU A 189 2.98 -18.72 -4.07
C LEU A 189 3.81 -18.06 -5.16
N MET A 190 4.99 -18.63 -5.47
CA MET A 190 5.89 -18.09 -6.50
C MET A 190 5.23 -17.79 -7.86
N PRO A 191 4.30 -18.62 -8.39
CA PRO A 191 3.64 -18.33 -9.67
C PRO A 191 2.68 -17.13 -9.62
N GLU A 192 2.24 -16.73 -8.44
CA GLU A 192 1.31 -15.61 -8.21
C GLU A 192 2.05 -14.30 -7.89
N MET A 193 3.33 -14.39 -7.48
CA MET A 193 4.14 -13.24 -7.13
C MET A 193 4.32 -12.32 -8.35
N PRO A 194 3.91 -11.04 -8.28
CA PRO A 194 4.17 -10.09 -9.34
C PRO A 194 5.67 -9.84 -9.46
N LYS A 195 6.12 -9.40 -10.65
CA LYS A 195 7.46 -8.83 -10.77
C LYS A 195 7.54 -7.55 -9.95
N VAL A 196 8.39 -7.51 -8.93
CA VAL A 196 8.66 -6.31 -8.14
C VAL A 196 9.93 -5.64 -8.68
N GLU A 197 9.83 -4.38 -9.08
CA GLU A 197 10.98 -3.56 -9.47
C GLU A 197 11.27 -2.54 -8.38
N VAL A 198 12.41 -2.68 -7.71
CA VAL A 198 12.80 -1.82 -6.59
C VAL A 198 13.61 -0.62 -7.07
N ILE A 199 13.22 0.57 -6.62
CA ILE A 199 13.95 1.83 -6.80
C ILE A 199 14.46 2.26 -5.42
N LEU A 200 15.74 2.06 -5.18
CA LEU A 200 16.40 2.54 -3.96
C LEU A 200 16.85 4.00 -4.16
N MET A 201 16.37 4.90 -3.29
CA MET A 201 16.59 6.34 -3.40
C MET A 201 17.28 6.89 -2.14
N PRO A 202 18.56 6.63 -1.88
CA PRO A 202 19.22 7.03 -0.64
C PRO A 202 19.55 8.54 -0.65
N SER A 203 18.58 9.39 -0.28
CA SER A 203 18.75 10.85 -0.37
C SER A 203 19.70 11.45 0.68
N GLY A 204 20.10 10.66 1.67
CA GLY A 204 21.01 11.03 2.75
C GLY A 204 20.37 11.91 3.84
N GLY A 205 21.11 12.06 4.95
CA GLY A 205 20.79 12.98 6.04
C GLY A 205 19.89 12.42 7.14
N PHE A 206 19.38 11.20 7.00
CA PHE A 206 18.57 10.52 8.02
C PHE A 206 18.68 9.00 7.87
N TRP A 207 18.25 8.27 8.91
CA TRP A 207 18.23 6.80 8.92
C TRP A 207 16.80 6.32 9.08
N GLY A 208 16.20 5.92 7.96
CA GLY A 208 14.89 5.30 7.90
C GLY A 208 14.94 3.77 7.96
N GLY A 209 13.83 3.18 8.36
CA GLY A 209 13.63 1.74 8.40
C GLY A 209 13.50 1.13 7.00
N VAL A 210 13.80 -0.16 6.89
CA VAL A 210 13.63 -0.92 5.63
C VAL A 210 12.79 -2.17 5.85
N GLY A 211 12.84 -2.75 7.05
CA GLY A 211 12.15 -3.99 7.37
C GLY A 211 10.63 -3.90 7.37
N GLU A 212 10.04 -2.71 7.48
CA GLU A 212 8.57 -2.55 7.56
C GLU A 212 7.97 -1.61 6.51
N PRO A 213 8.56 -0.45 6.14
CA PRO A 213 7.81 0.62 5.47
C PRO A 213 7.08 0.24 4.19
N THR A 214 7.69 -0.53 3.29
CA THR A 214 7.14 -0.77 1.94
C THR A 214 5.89 -1.63 1.92
N ILE A 215 5.58 -2.35 3.00
CA ILE A 215 4.32 -3.09 3.09
C ILE A 215 3.09 -2.16 3.05
N ALA A 216 3.22 -0.95 3.56
CA ALA A 216 2.12 0.01 3.68
C ALA A 216 1.56 0.44 2.32
N VAL A 217 2.33 0.32 1.23
CA VAL A 217 1.88 0.67 -0.13
C VAL A 217 1.49 -0.54 -0.98
N ALA A 218 1.67 -1.77 -0.48
CA ALA A 218 1.37 -2.99 -1.23
C ALA A 218 -0.12 -3.12 -1.56
N ALA A 219 -0.97 -3.10 -0.53
CA ALA A 219 -2.41 -3.20 -0.70
C ALA A 219 -3.05 -1.99 -1.41
N PRO A 220 -2.81 -0.73 -0.99
CA PRO A 220 -3.50 0.40 -1.62
C PRO A 220 -3.15 0.60 -3.10
N ALA A 221 -1.90 0.36 -3.51
CA ALA A 221 -1.53 0.47 -4.93
C ALA A 221 -2.34 -0.53 -5.79
N VAL A 222 -2.50 -1.77 -5.32
CA VAL A 222 -3.28 -2.81 -5.99
C VAL A 222 -4.77 -2.50 -5.96
N LEU A 223 -5.31 -2.01 -4.84
CA LEU A 223 -6.72 -1.63 -4.73
C LEU A 223 -7.09 -0.46 -5.64
N ASN A 224 -6.22 0.55 -5.75
CA ASN A 224 -6.42 1.68 -6.66
C ASN A 224 -6.36 1.22 -8.13
N ALA A 225 -5.49 0.26 -8.45
CA ALA A 225 -5.43 -0.34 -9.79
C ALA A 225 -6.67 -1.20 -10.11
N ILE A 226 -7.20 -1.94 -9.13
CA ILE A 226 -8.47 -2.68 -9.26
C ILE A 226 -9.62 -1.71 -9.55
N PHE A 227 -9.69 -0.59 -8.85
CA PHE A 227 -10.72 0.40 -9.12
C PHE A 227 -10.60 0.95 -10.56
N ALA A 228 -9.38 1.30 -11.00
CA ALA A 228 -9.17 1.74 -12.37
C ALA A 228 -9.62 0.68 -13.40
N ALA A 229 -9.45 -0.61 -13.09
CA ALA A 229 -9.87 -1.72 -13.95
C ALA A 229 -11.38 -2.01 -13.94
N THR A 230 -12.07 -1.75 -12.83
CA THR A 230 -13.41 -2.30 -12.58
C THR A 230 -14.48 -1.26 -12.23
N GLY A 231 -14.08 -0.05 -11.86
CA GLY A 231 -14.95 0.96 -11.26
C GLY A 231 -15.40 0.65 -9.83
N ARG A 232 -14.96 -0.47 -9.23
CA ARG A 232 -15.40 -0.91 -7.90
C ARG A 232 -14.40 -0.57 -6.82
N ARG A 233 -14.88 0.06 -5.74
CA ARG A 233 -14.12 0.28 -4.51
C ARG A 233 -14.34 -0.87 -3.54
N ILE A 234 -13.30 -1.67 -3.32
CA ILE A 234 -13.33 -2.77 -2.36
C ILE A 234 -12.88 -2.25 -1.00
N ARG A 235 -13.75 -2.43 0.01
CA ARG A 235 -13.54 -1.94 1.38
C ARG A 235 -13.59 -3.05 2.44
N GLN A 236 -13.81 -4.28 1.99
CA GLN A 236 -13.81 -5.46 2.84
C GLN A 236 -12.75 -6.43 2.31
N PHE A 237 -11.88 -6.87 3.21
CA PHE A 237 -10.77 -7.77 2.92
C PHE A 237 -10.93 -9.06 3.74
N PRO A 238 -10.37 -10.18 3.28
CA PRO A 238 -9.52 -10.34 2.08
C PRO A 238 -10.29 -10.37 0.74
N LEU A 239 -9.58 -10.22 -0.38
CA LEU A 239 -10.15 -10.16 -1.73
C LEU A 239 -10.73 -11.50 -2.22
N LYS A 240 -10.40 -12.65 -1.61
CA LYS A 240 -11.03 -13.94 -1.94
C LYS A 240 -12.57 -13.94 -1.81
N HIS A 241 -13.13 -12.98 -1.06
CA HIS A 241 -14.58 -12.80 -0.88
C HIS A 241 -15.18 -11.69 -1.75
N ALA A 242 -14.36 -10.97 -2.53
CA ALA A 242 -14.76 -9.79 -3.28
C ALA A 242 -15.21 -10.14 -4.70
N ASP A 243 -16.27 -9.48 -5.18
CA ASP A 243 -16.64 -9.48 -6.60
C ASP A 243 -15.90 -8.36 -7.34
N LEU A 244 -15.01 -8.76 -8.24
CA LEU A 244 -14.18 -7.86 -9.04
C LEU A 244 -14.65 -7.73 -10.49
N ARG A 245 -15.85 -8.22 -10.86
CA ARG A 245 -16.41 -7.94 -12.19
C ARG A 245 -16.66 -6.43 -12.33
N ALA A 246 -16.56 -5.91 -13.56
CA ALA A 246 -16.80 -4.49 -13.81
C ALA A 246 -18.20 -4.05 -13.30
N ALA A 247 -18.27 -2.83 -12.76
CA ALA A 247 -19.49 -2.20 -12.27
C ALA A 247 -20.48 -1.87 -13.39
#